data_AF-A0A8J6XLM5-F1
#
_entry.id   AF-A0A8J6XLM5-F1
#
_cell.length_a   1.000
_cell.length_b   1.000
_cell.length_c   1.000
_cell.angle_alpha   90.00
_cell.angle_beta   90.00
_cell.angle_gamma   90.00
#
_symmetry.space_group_name_H-M   'P 1'
#
loop_
_entity.id
_entity.type
_entity.pdbx_description
1 polymer ?
#
loop_
_entity_poly.entity_id
_entity_poly.type
_entity_poly.pdbx_seq_one_letter_code
_entity_poly.pdbx_strand_id
1 'polypeptide(L)'
;MAEKPQLKIVFKRILHRILPLIGLNIRCGIIYFLRCLLLIVPGIIYIVNNGYYANALILRDQRGKAAFQYSRSLVKGNWWRVFFLNLLSFITVVGLQAIMNKILSSVIANSPILISVLSITLANLVSLGVVISGVLLFLNLDFQKR
;
A
#
# COMPACT_ATOMS: atom_id res chain seq x y z
N MET A 1 32.56 -2.69 -20.28
CA MET A 1 31.14 -3.06 -20.56
C MET A 1 30.91 -4.50 -20.13
N ALA A 2 30.57 -4.76 -18.87
CA ALA A 2 30.42 -6.12 -18.31
C ALA A 2 29.18 -6.26 -17.38
N GLU A 3 28.07 -5.59 -17.70
CA GLU A 3 26.92 -5.40 -16.79
C GLU A 3 25.71 -6.34 -17.07
N LYS A 4 25.80 -7.25 -18.03
CA LYS A 4 24.65 -8.11 -18.43
C LYS A 4 24.40 -9.39 -17.59
N PRO A 5 25.36 -10.02 -16.88
CA PRO A 5 25.09 -11.26 -16.15
C PRO A 5 24.28 -11.04 -14.85
N GLN A 6 24.49 -9.92 -14.16
CA GLN A 6 23.87 -9.67 -12.86
C GLN A 6 22.37 -9.36 -12.97
N LEU A 7 21.95 -8.65 -14.03
CA LEU A 7 20.54 -8.32 -14.29
C LEU A 7 19.65 -9.57 -14.40
N LYS A 8 20.11 -10.62 -15.10
CA LYS A 8 19.34 -11.87 -15.25
C LYS A 8 19.19 -12.63 -13.93
N ILE A 9 20.21 -12.61 -13.08
CA ILE A 9 20.20 -13.27 -11.77
C ILE A 9 19.26 -12.52 -10.81
N VAL A 10 19.29 -11.19 -10.83
CA VAL A 10 18.39 -10.32 -10.04
C VAL A 10 16.95 -10.50 -10.52
N PHE A 11 16.68 -10.50 -11.83
CA PHE A 11 15.35 -10.75 -12.39
C PHE A 11 14.80 -12.11 -11.96
N LYS A 12 15.59 -13.19 -12.04
CA LYS A 12 15.15 -14.53 -11.65
C LYS A 12 14.84 -14.62 -10.15
N ARG A 13 15.60 -13.88 -9.33
CA ARG A 13 15.37 -13.78 -7.87
C ARG A 13 14.13 -12.97 -7.52
N ILE A 14 13.88 -11.87 -8.23
CA ILE A 14 12.66 -11.05 -8.06
C ILE A 14 11.43 -11.84 -8.54
N LEU A 15 11.49 -12.47 -9.71
CA LEU A 15 10.38 -13.23 -10.30
C LEU A 15 9.89 -14.35 -9.36
N HIS A 16 10.81 -15.04 -8.68
CA HIS A 16 10.48 -16.05 -7.66
C HIS A 16 9.77 -15.49 -6.42
N ARG A 17 9.93 -14.18 -6.12
CA ARG A 17 9.22 -13.48 -5.04
C ARG A 17 7.90 -12.86 -5.50
N ILE A 18 7.73 -12.58 -6.80
CA ILE A 18 6.48 -12.03 -7.35
C ILE A 18 5.35 -13.08 -7.31
N LEU A 19 5.64 -14.37 -7.61
CA LEU A 19 4.63 -15.44 -7.51
C LEU A 19 3.94 -15.51 -6.14
N PRO A 20 4.68 -15.60 -5.02
CA PRO A 20 4.05 -15.60 -3.70
C PRO A 20 3.40 -14.26 -3.35
N LEU A 21 3.90 -13.12 -3.84
CA LEU A 21 3.23 -11.81 -3.69
C LEU A 21 1.85 -11.81 -4.36
N ILE A 22 1.73 -12.32 -5.58
CA ILE A 22 0.46 -12.36 -6.31
C ILE A 22 -0.54 -13.24 -5.54
N GLY A 23 -0.12 -14.42 -5.10
CA GLY A 23 -0.97 -15.31 -4.30
C GLY A 23 -1.42 -14.68 -2.97
N LEU A 24 -0.55 -13.92 -2.31
CA LEU A 24 -0.87 -13.16 -1.11
C LEU A 24 -1.87 -12.04 -1.40
N ASN A 25 -1.67 -11.26 -2.47
CA ASN A 25 -2.57 -10.20 -2.89
C ASN A 25 -3.97 -10.73 -3.22
N ILE A 26 -4.07 -11.81 -3.99
CA ILE A 26 -5.35 -12.44 -4.34
C ILE A 26 -6.07 -12.91 -3.06
N ARG A 27 -5.37 -13.60 -2.17
CA ARG A 27 -5.96 -14.06 -0.90
C ARG A 27 -6.41 -12.91 -0.01
N CYS A 28 -5.61 -11.84 0.08
CA CYS A 28 -5.97 -10.64 0.82
C CYS A 28 -7.19 -9.96 0.23
N GLY A 29 -7.23 -9.81 -1.10
CA GLY A 29 -8.34 -9.21 -1.83
C GLY A 29 -9.65 -9.98 -1.60
N ILE A 30 -9.64 -11.30 -1.72
CA ILE A 30 -10.83 -12.14 -1.50
C ILE A 30 -11.35 -12.00 -0.06
N ILE A 31 -10.46 -12.10 0.94
CA ILE A 31 -10.86 -12.01 2.34
C ILE A 31 -11.34 -10.61 2.70
N TYR A 32 -10.70 -9.58 2.16
CA TYR A 32 -11.11 -8.19 2.33
C TYR A 32 -12.49 -7.95 1.71
N PHE A 33 -12.68 -8.36 0.46
CA PHE A 33 -13.95 -8.21 -0.25
C PHE A 33 -15.09 -8.93 0.49
N LEU A 34 -14.85 -10.16 0.93
CA LEU A 34 -15.83 -10.93 1.70
C LEU A 34 -16.16 -10.26 3.05
N ARG A 35 -15.16 -9.69 3.73
CA ARG A 35 -15.36 -8.99 5.01
C ARG A 35 -16.10 -7.67 4.84
N CYS A 36 -15.77 -6.87 3.83
CA CYS A 36 -16.51 -5.65 3.51
C CYS A 36 -17.95 -5.94 3.09
N LEU A 37 -18.20 -7.05 2.37
CA LEU A 37 -19.54 -7.47 1.98
C LEU A 37 -20.39 -7.86 3.20
N LEU A 38 -19.80 -8.51 4.21
CA LEU A 38 -20.50 -8.82 5.45
C LEU A 38 -20.74 -7.57 6.32
N LEU A 39 -19.71 -6.77 6.62
CA LEU A 39 -19.76 -5.58 7.47
C LEU A 39 -18.52 -4.68 7.21
N ILE A 40 -18.67 -3.36 7.14
CA ILE A 40 -17.54 -2.42 6.86
C ILE A 40 -16.45 -2.50 7.95
N VAL A 41 -16.84 -2.58 9.22
CA VAL A 41 -15.94 -2.60 10.40
C VAL A 41 -14.91 -3.75 10.37
N PRO A 42 -15.28 -5.04 10.20
CA PRO A 42 -14.31 -6.13 10.11
C PRO A 42 -13.40 -6.06 8.87
N GLY A 43 -13.83 -5.36 7.81
CA GLY A 43 -13.01 -5.04 6.65
C GLY A 43 -11.85 -4.10 7.01
N ILE A 44 -12.18 -2.99 7.69
CA ILE A 44 -11.18 -2.00 8.15
C ILE A 44 -10.18 -2.65 9.11
N ILE A 45 -10.66 -3.38 10.13
CA ILE A 45 -9.78 -4.06 11.09
C ILE A 45 -8.84 -5.05 10.37
N TYR A 46 -9.34 -5.75 9.34
CA TYR A 46 -8.53 -6.67 8.56
C TYR A 46 -7.44 -5.96 7.76
N ILE A 47 -7.77 -4.85 7.09
CA ILE A 47 -6.79 -4.07 6.33
C ILE A 47 -5.71 -3.49 7.24
N VAL A 48 -6.08 -2.90 8.37
CA VAL A 48 -5.08 -2.29 9.28
C VAL A 48 -4.13 -3.36 9.80
N ASN A 49 -4.66 -4.50 10.22
CA ASN A 49 -3.87 -5.60 10.77
C ASN A 49 -2.96 -6.29 9.74
N ASN A 50 -3.41 -6.37 8.48
CA ASN A 50 -2.66 -7.06 7.44
C ASN A 50 -1.95 -6.09 6.48
N GLY A 51 -2.10 -4.78 6.58
CA GLY A 51 -1.62 -3.81 5.59
C GLY A 51 -0.12 -3.88 5.29
N TYR A 52 0.67 -4.47 6.20
CA TYR A 52 2.10 -4.66 6.04
C TYR A 52 2.52 -6.07 5.57
N TYR A 53 1.59 -6.91 5.09
CA TYR A 53 1.93 -8.26 4.60
C TYR A 53 2.96 -8.23 3.47
N ALA A 54 2.87 -7.23 2.58
CA ALA A 54 3.80 -7.07 1.46
C ALA A 54 5.21 -6.73 1.97
N ASN A 55 5.30 -5.80 2.93
CA ASN A 55 6.57 -5.43 3.56
C ASN A 55 7.17 -6.59 4.36
N ALA A 56 6.35 -7.38 5.06
CA ALA A 56 6.80 -8.57 5.77
C ALA A 56 7.40 -9.63 4.83
N LEU A 57 6.80 -9.85 3.66
CA LEU A 57 7.35 -10.76 2.66
C LEU A 57 8.64 -10.22 2.04
N ILE A 58 8.67 -8.94 1.67
CA ILE A 58 9.80 -8.36 0.93
C ILE A 58 11.03 -8.18 1.84
N LEU A 59 10.84 -7.61 3.04
CA LEU A 59 11.91 -7.19 3.95
C LEU A 59 12.30 -8.26 4.97
N ARG A 60 11.44 -9.26 5.20
CA ARG A 60 11.66 -10.31 6.21
C ARG A 60 11.50 -11.74 5.66
N ASP A 61 11.34 -11.92 4.34
CA ASP A 61 11.12 -13.20 3.62
C ASP A 61 10.00 -14.08 4.21
N GLN A 62 9.01 -13.45 4.88
CA GLN A 62 7.89 -14.17 5.49
C GLN A 62 6.86 -14.54 4.43
N ARG A 63 6.62 -15.84 4.18
CA ARG A 63 5.73 -16.33 3.10
C ARG A 63 4.37 -16.81 3.59
N GLY A 64 3.35 -16.67 2.76
CA GLY A 64 2.01 -17.23 3.01
C GLY A 64 1.38 -16.74 4.31
N LYS A 65 0.96 -17.66 5.19
CA LYS A 65 0.30 -17.32 6.47
C LYS A 65 1.25 -16.59 7.44
N ALA A 66 2.55 -16.86 7.38
CA ALA A 66 3.54 -16.23 8.26
C ALA A 66 3.64 -14.71 8.00
N ALA A 67 3.49 -14.28 6.73
CA ALA A 67 3.46 -12.86 6.37
C ALA A 67 2.34 -12.09 7.08
N PHE A 68 1.15 -12.69 7.14
CA PHE A 68 -0.02 -12.09 7.79
C PHE A 68 0.10 -12.10 9.32
N GLN A 69 0.59 -13.19 9.90
CA GLN A 69 0.85 -13.26 11.34
C GLN A 69 1.91 -12.23 11.75
N TYR A 70 2.95 -12.05 10.94
CA TYR A 70 3.98 -11.05 11.15
C TYR A 70 3.40 -9.64 11.13
N SER A 71 2.65 -9.28 10.08
CA SER A 71 1.96 -7.99 9.99
C SER A 71 1.07 -7.74 11.22
N ARG A 72 0.27 -8.73 11.62
CA ARG A 72 -0.60 -8.61 12.81
C ARG A 72 0.21 -8.37 14.08
N SER A 73 1.34 -9.05 14.23
CA SER A 73 2.19 -8.90 15.41
C SER A 73 2.86 -7.53 15.51
N LEU A 74 3.14 -6.87 14.37
CA LEU A 74 3.66 -5.50 14.33
C LEU A 74 2.60 -4.46 14.68
N VAL A 75 1.38 -4.70 14.21
CA VAL A 75 0.25 -3.79 14.45
C VAL A 75 -0.30 -3.96 15.87
N LYS A 76 -0.16 -5.15 16.48
CA LYS A 76 -0.58 -5.45 17.86
C LYS A 76 0.25 -4.63 18.85
N GLY A 77 -0.35 -3.56 19.38
CA GLY A 77 0.26 -2.60 20.30
C GLY A 77 0.31 -1.16 19.75
N ASN A 78 0.34 -1.00 18.43
CA ASN A 78 0.37 0.29 17.75
C ASN A 78 -0.79 0.45 16.75
N TRP A 79 -1.90 -0.27 16.94
CA TRP A 79 -3.03 -0.35 16.00
C TRP A 79 -3.58 1.03 15.63
N TRP A 80 -3.78 1.90 16.63
CA TRP A 80 -4.27 3.26 16.42
C TRP A 80 -3.30 4.10 15.58
N ARG A 81 -1.99 3.98 15.79
CA ARG A 81 -0.99 4.72 15.00
C ARG A 81 -1.03 4.31 13.53
N VAL A 82 -1.14 3.00 13.28
CA VAL A 82 -1.26 2.46 11.91
C VAL A 82 -2.57 2.91 11.27
N PHE A 83 -3.68 2.85 12.01
CA PHE A 83 -4.98 3.29 11.54
C PHE A 83 -4.99 4.79 11.19
N PHE A 84 -4.57 5.66 12.10
CA PHE A 84 -4.55 7.10 11.87
C PHE A 84 -3.62 7.50 10.73
N LEU A 85 -2.45 6.87 10.59
CA LEU A 85 -1.55 7.17 9.49
C LEU A 85 -2.13 6.73 8.15
N ASN A 86 -2.76 5.55 8.07
CA ASN A 86 -3.44 5.12 6.85
C ASN A 86 -4.66 6.01 6.52
N LEU A 87 -5.41 6.43 7.53
CA LEU A 87 -6.54 7.34 7.38
C LEU A 87 -6.08 8.71 6.87
N LEU A 88 -5.05 9.28 7.50
CA LEU A 88 -4.48 10.58 7.10
C LEU A 88 -3.89 10.50 5.68
N SER A 89 -3.23 9.40 5.35
CA SER A 89 -2.72 9.12 4.01
C SER A 89 -3.84 9.10 2.97
N PHE A 90 -4.93 8.40 3.26
CA PHE A 90 -6.10 8.32 2.39
C PHE A 90 -6.75 9.69 2.20
N ILE A 91 -6.98 10.43 3.29
CA ILE A 91 -7.54 11.78 3.26
C ILE A 91 -6.65 12.73 2.46
N THR A 92 -5.33 12.62 2.61
CA THR A 92 -4.37 13.49 1.89
C THR A 92 -4.44 13.24 0.39
N VAL A 93 -4.43 11.99 -0.06
CA VAL A 93 -4.48 11.66 -1.49
C VAL A 93 -5.82 12.03 -2.11
N VAL A 94 -6.93 11.61 -1.48
CA VAL A 94 -8.28 11.87 -2.00
C VAL A 94 -8.63 13.35 -1.90
N GLY A 95 -8.27 14.00 -0.79
CA GLY A 95 -8.48 15.42 -0.58
C GLY A 95 -7.72 16.26 -1.59
N LEU A 96 -6.43 15.96 -1.81
CA LEU A 96 -5.63 16.65 -2.83
C LEU A 96 -6.21 16.44 -4.23
N GLN A 97 -6.60 15.21 -4.57
CA GLN A 97 -7.23 14.90 -5.85
C GLN A 97 -8.52 15.71 -6.06
N ALA A 98 -9.39 15.80 -5.04
CA ALA A 98 -10.64 16.55 -5.10
C ALA A 98 -10.39 18.07 -5.26
N ILE A 99 -9.43 18.62 -4.51
CA ILE A 99 -9.04 20.03 -4.61
C ILE A 99 -8.49 20.33 -6.00
N MET A 100 -7.57 19.50 -6.51
CA MET A 100 -7.00 19.67 -7.86
C MET A 100 -8.07 19.57 -8.94
N ASN A 101 -9.01 18.63 -8.82
CA ASN A 101 -10.12 18.51 -9.76
C ASN A 101 -10.99 19.78 -9.77
N LYS A 102 -11.30 20.33 -8.59
CA LYS A 102 -12.10 21.57 -8.46
C LYS A 102 -11.38 22.79 -9.04
N ILE A 103 -10.06 22.91 -8.82
CA ILE A 103 -9.26 24.01 -9.37
C ILE A 103 -9.18 23.87 -10.90
N LEU A 104 -8.82 22.70 -11.40
CA LEU A 104 -8.65 22.47 -12.84
C LEU A 104 -9.97 22.60 -13.61
N SER A 105 -11.09 22.20 -13.02
CA SER A 105 -12.43 22.42 -13.60
C SER A 105 -12.84 23.88 -13.66
N SER A 106 -12.32 24.73 -12.76
CA SER A 106 -12.55 26.19 -12.82
C SER A 106 -11.73 26.89 -13.92
N VAL A 107 -10.62 26.28 -14.36
CA VAL A 107 -9.69 26.87 -15.36
C VAL A 107 -9.91 26.27 -16.75
N ILE A 108 -10.15 24.96 -16.84
CA ILE A 108 -10.21 24.20 -18.10
C ILE A 108 -11.65 23.69 -18.28
N ALA A 109 -12.55 24.53 -18.78
CA ALA A 109 -13.98 24.16 -18.87
C ALA A 109 -14.28 23.07 -19.93
N ASN A 110 -13.41 22.88 -20.92
CA ASN A 110 -13.76 22.17 -22.16
C ASN A 110 -13.30 20.70 -22.25
N SER A 111 -12.74 20.10 -21.18
CA SER A 111 -12.30 18.69 -21.22
C SER A 111 -12.28 17.99 -19.85
N PRO A 112 -13.42 17.42 -19.39
CA PRO A 112 -13.52 16.75 -18.08
C PRO A 112 -12.56 15.56 -17.92
N ILE A 113 -12.24 14.89 -19.03
CA ILE A 113 -11.29 13.77 -19.07
C ILE A 113 -9.87 14.26 -18.78
N LEU A 114 -9.44 15.36 -19.41
CA LEU A 114 -8.11 15.93 -19.23
C LEU A 114 -7.90 16.41 -17.78
N ILE A 115 -8.91 17.07 -17.21
CA ILE A 115 -8.93 17.48 -15.80
C ILE A 115 -8.72 16.29 -14.87
N SER A 116 -9.45 15.19 -15.12
CA SER A 116 -9.38 13.99 -14.28
C SER A 116 -8.01 13.33 -14.35
N VAL A 117 -7.45 13.19 -15.56
CA VAL A 117 -6.12 12.61 -15.78
C VAL A 117 -5.04 13.45 -15.09
N LEU A 118 -5.07 14.78 -15.26
CA LEU A 118 -4.11 15.68 -14.62
C LEU A 118 -4.21 15.64 -13.10
N SER A 119 -5.43 15.68 -12.55
CA SER A 119 -5.68 15.61 -11.11
C SER A 119 -5.15 14.30 -10.51
N ILE A 120 -5.43 13.17 -11.15
CA ILE A 120 -4.96 11.84 -10.72
C ILE A 120 -3.44 11.76 -10.79
N THR A 121 -2.84 12.24 -11.88
CA THR A 121 -1.39 12.18 -12.07
C THR A 121 -0.65 12.99 -11.01
N LEU A 122 -1.14 14.19 -10.68
CA LEU A 122 -0.59 15.02 -9.60
C LEU A 122 -0.76 14.37 -8.22
N ALA A 123 -1.93 13.80 -7.94
CA ALA A 123 -2.17 13.08 -6.68
C ALA A 123 -1.26 11.86 -6.53
N ASN A 124 -0.95 11.15 -7.63
CA ASN A 124 -0.05 10.00 -7.62
C ASN A 124 1.38 10.36 -7.22
N LEU A 125 1.87 11.56 -7.59
CA LEU A 125 3.19 12.03 -7.15
C LEU A 125 3.28 12.15 -5.63
N VAL A 126 2.23 12.71 -5.00
CA VAL A 126 2.16 12.80 -3.54
C VAL A 126 2.02 11.43 -2.88
N SER A 127 1.31 10.51 -3.55
CA SER A 127 1.17 9.13 -3.07
C SER A 127 2.52 8.42 -2.88
N LEU A 128 3.56 8.78 -3.65
CA LEU A 128 4.89 8.20 -3.47
C LEU A 128 5.46 8.50 -2.08
N GLY A 129 5.30 9.75 -1.60
CA GLY A 129 5.72 10.14 -0.25
C GLY A 129 4.93 9.42 0.85
N VAL A 130 3.65 9.19 0.61
CA VAL A 130 2.78 8.39 1.48
C VAL A 130 3.25 6.95 1.57
N VAL A 131 3.59 6.32 0.44
CA VAL A 131 4.12 4.94 0.41
C VAL A 131 5.43 4.85 1.18
N ILE A 132 6.35 5.79 0.97
CA ILE A 132 7.63 5.85 1.70
C ILE A 132 7.37 5.98 3.20
N SER A 133 6.45 6.85 3.61
CA SER A 133 6.07 7.03 5.01
C SER A 133 5.49 5.75 5.62
N GLY A 134 4.68 5.00 4.84
CA GLY A 134 4.17 3.70 5.23
C GLY A 134 5.27 2.67 5.47
N VAL A 135 6.30 2.65 4.61
CA VAL A 135 7.48 1.77 4.78
C VAL A 135 8.31 2.19 5.98
N LEU A 136 8.53 3.49 6.20
CA LEU A 136 9.24 4.00 7.38
C LEU A 136 8.52 3.64 8.68
N LEU A 137 7.19 3.76 8.71
CA LEU A 137 6.40 3.33 9.87
C LEU A 137 6.55 1.82 10.10
N PHE A 138 6.51 1.01 9.04
CA PHE A 138 6.77 -0.43 9.14
C PHE A 138 8.14 -0.71 9.76
N LEU A 139 9.20 -0.06 9.28
CA LEU A 139 10.55 -0.23 9.80
C LEU A 139 10.64 0.20 11.27
N ASN A 140 10.04 1.34 11.63
CA ASN A 140 10.02 1.82 13.01
C ASN A 140 9.31 0.83 13.96
N LEU A 141 8.17 0.28 13.53
CA LEU A 141 7.45 -0.75 14.30
C LEU A 141 8.26 -2.04 14.42
N ASP A 142 9.03 -2.39 13.39
CA ASP A 142 9.92 -3.55 13.41
C ASP A 142 11.11 -3.37 14.35
N PHE A 143 11.69 -2.16 14.41
CA PHE A 143 12.75 -1.81 15.36
C PHE A 143 12.27 -1.85 16.80
N GLN A 144 11.09 -1.31 17.10
CA GLN A 144 10.52 -1.31 18.46
C GLN A 144 10.17 -2.70 18.98
N LYS A 145 10.08 -3.70 18.11
CA LYS A 145 9.74 -5.08 18.45
C LYS A 145 10.98 -5.93 18.76
N ARG A 146 12.18 -5.49 18.36
CA ARG A 146 13.45 -6.14 18.73
C ARG A 146 13.91 -5.67 20.10
#